data_AF-A0A1U7NXQ8-F1
#
_entry.id   AF-A0A1U7NXQ8-F1
#
_cell.length_a   1.000
_cell.length_b   1.000
_cell.length_c   1.000
_cell.angle_alpha   90.00
_cell.angle_beta   90.00
_cell.angle_gamma   90.00
#
_symmetry.space_group_name_H-M   'P 1'
#
loop_
_entity.id
_entity.type
_entity.pdbx_description
1 polymer ?
#
loop_
_entity_poly.entity_id
_entity_poly.type
_entity_poly.pdbx_seq_one_letter_code
_entity_poly.pdbx_strand_id
1 'polypeptide(L)'
;MPGNAVPSDATGFQRLLTTAQIDADVKGIVADPATADAQLTALLRGALDRWGYSLHHLEHRAALTDTGEIQLFAGKTLVGRTGEDAEHLARSYASLGAPNADGLSDWSVLGEGWRTTIKSAAQLRVLIEDARDFETMWTPERGLFLRIWRRTEGGQEVTATEYAQPVNATQLLGDAAWDAIQGIKDRALQRELMERSAKGGLLQAFLSARHKDAERNLGSLPETHFTVQSSVTRLTGEDARDFAAVRAAQKTTADELKAMQERAVKGMVELLRSDLR
;
A
#
# COMPACT_ATOMS: atom_id res chain seq x y z
N MET A 1 10.52 -37.90 12.74
CA MET A 1 9.55 -37.13 11.93
C MET A 1 8.93 -36.07 12.83
N PRO A 2 9.56 -34.89 13.00
CA PRO A 2 8.88 -33.77 13.66
C PRO A 2 7.86 -33.18 12.67
N GLY A 3 6.66 -32.89 13.17
CA GLY A 3 5.51 -32.50 12.36
C GLY A 3 5.69 -31.15 11.66
N ASN A 4 5.14 -31.08 10.45
CA ASN A 4 5.00 -29.87 9.64
C ASN A 4 4.12 -28.84 10.38
N ALA A 5 4.72 -28.06 11.29
CA ALA A 5 4.18 -26.78 11.67
C ALA A 5 4.49 -25.81 10.53
N VAL A 6 3.46 -25.30 9.87
CA VAL A 6 3.61 -24.13 9.00
C VAL A 6 4.20 -23.02 9.87
N PRO A 7 5.33 -22.39 9.50
CA PRO A 7 5.86 -21.26 10.25
C PRO A 7 4.76 -20.19 10.36
N SER A 8 4.50 -19.68 11.57
CA SER A 8 3.49 -18.64 11.86
C SER A 8 3.58 -17.44 10.91
N ASP A 9 4.77 -17.20 10.38
CA ASP A 9 5.19 -15.97 9.72
C ASP A 9 4.77 -15.93 8.25
N ALA A 10 4.60 -17.09 7.60
CA ALA A 10 4.01 -17.16 6.25
C ALA A 10 2.56 -16.66 6.25
N THR A 11 1.83 -16.89 7.34
CA THR A 11 0.45 -16.39 7.50
C THR A 11 0.44 -14.89 7.79
N GLY A 12 1.41 -14.40 8.58
CA GLY A 12 1.59 -12.97 8.85
C GLY A 12 1.89 -12.18 7.57
N PHE A 13 2.86 -12.64 6.77
CA PHE A 13 3.20 -11.98 5.51
C PHE A 13 2.07 -12.05 4.49
N GLN A 14 1.37 -13.19 4.39
CA GLN A 14 0.17 -13.30 3.55
C GLN A 14 -0.88 -12.25 3.92
N ARG A 15 -1.21 -12.12 5.21
CA ARG A 15 -2.18 -11.13 5.70
C ARG A 15 -1.75 -9.71 5.37
N LEU A 16 -0.46 -9.42 5.55
CA LEU A 16 0.11 -8.13 5.18
C LEU A 16 -0.07 -7.85 3.68
N LEU A 17 0.26 -8.81 2.80
CA LEU A 17 0.07 -8.68 1.34
C LEU A 17 -1.39 -8.49 0.93
N THR A 18 -2.34 -9.09 1.66
CA THR A 18 -3.78 -8.89 1.42
C THR A 18 -4.20 -7.43 1.57
N THR A 19 -3.59 -6.66 2.48
CA THR A 19 -3.87 -5.21 2.62
C THR A 19 -3.47 -4.42 1.38
N ALA A 20 -2.48 -4.91 0.63
CA ALA A 20 -2.07 -4.39 -0.67
C ALA A 20 -2.82 -5.07 -1.83
N GLN A 21 -3.78 -5.96 -1.58
CA GLN A 21 -4.52 -6.73 -2.59
C GLN A 21 -3.61 -7.59 -3.48
N ILE A 22 -2.56 -8.16 -2.90
CA ILE A 22 -1.67 -9.11 -3.57
C ILE A 22 -2.05 -10.51 -3.11
N ASP A 23 -2.55 -11.31 -4.04
CA ASP A 23 -2.78 -12.74 -3.82
C ASP A 23 -1.54 -13.52 -4.25
N ALA A 24 -0.97 -14.26 -3.32
CA ALA A 24 0.26 -15.02 -3.49
C ALA A 24 0.21 -16.28 -2.64
N ASP A 25 0.91 -17.34 -3.04
CA ASP A 25 1.09 -18.53 -2.21
C ASP A 25 2.37 -18.40 -1.38
N VAL A 26 2.33 -17.58 -0.32
CA VAL A 26 3.51 -17.38 0.54
C VAL A 26 3.97 -18.69 1.17
N LYS A 27 3.04 -19.62 1.47
CA LYS A 27 3.38 -20.94 2.02
C LYS A 27 4.18 -21.78 1.03
N GLY A 28 3.77 -21.80 -0.24
CA GLY A 28 4.53 -22.43 -1.31
C GLY A 28 5.90 -21.80 -1.49
N ILE A 29 6.00 -20.48 -1.43
CA ILE A 29 7.26 -19.74 -1.58
C ILE A 29 8.25 -20.10 -0.45
N VAL A 30 7.83 -20.08 0.82
CA VAL A 30 8.73 -20.42 1.93
C VAL A 30 9.12 -21.90 1.96
N ALA A 31 8.34 -22.77 1.29
CA ALA A 31 8.66 -24.19 1.14
C ALA A 31 9.74 -24.45 0.07
N ASP A 32 10.08 -23.46 -0.77
CA ASP A 32 11.23 -23.48 -1.68
C ASP A 32 12.28 -22.41 -1.30
N PRO A 33 13.15 -22.68 -0.31
CA PRO A 33 14.11 -21.70 0.19
C PRO A 33 15.10 -21.17 -0.86
N ALA A 34 15.35 -21.93 -1.93
CA ALA A 34 16.33 -21.56 -2.95
C ALA A 34 15.93 -20.28 -3.70
N THR A 35 14.63 -20.00 -3.81
CA THR A 35 14.10 -18.84 -4.52
C THR A 35 13.24 -17.92 -3.65
N ALA A 36 12.99 -18.30 -2.38
CA ALA A 36 12.10 -17.60 -1.46
C ALA A 36 12.41 -16.11 -1.32
N ASP A 37 13.66 -15.74 -1.00
CA ASP A 37 14.05 -14.34 -0.78
C ASP A 37 13.74 -13.42 -1.97
N ALA A 38 14.01 -13.89 -3.19
CA ALA A 38 13.75 -13.11 -4.40
C ALA A 38 12.25 -12.92 -4.63
N GLN A 39 11.46 -13.98 -4.44
CA GLN A 39 10.00 -13.92 -4.60
C GLN A 39 9.35 -13.07 -3.51
N LEU A 40 9.72 -13.26 -2.25
CA LEU A 40 9.24 -12.45 -1.12
C LEU A 40 9.60 -10.97 -1.29
N THR A 41 10.81 -10.68 -1.79
CA THR A 41 11.23 -9.31 -2.08
C THR A 41 10.39 -8.67 -3.19
N ALA A 42 10.08 -9.42 -4.26
CA ALA A 42 9.20 -8.92 -5.32
C ALA A 42 7.80 -8.60 -4.79
N LEU A 43 7.22 -9.48 -3.95
CA LEU A 43 5.93 -9.27 -3.31
C LEU A 43 5.94 -8.06 -2.38
N LEU A 44 6.98 -7.90 -1.56
CA LEU A 44 7.15 -6.75 -0.67
C LEU A 44 7.21 -5.44 -1.46
N ARG A 45 7.98 -5.38 -2.54
CA ARG A 45 8.08 -4.19 -3.39
C ARG A 45 6.73 -3.84 -4.03
N GLY A 46 6.00 -4.84 -4.52
CA GLY A 46 4.64 -4.65 -5.03
C GLY A 46 3.67 -4.13 -3.95
N ALA A 47 3.82 -4.58 -2.70
CA ALA A 47 3.01 -4.08 -1.59
C ALA A 47 3.36 -2.62 -1.24
N LEU A 48 4.64 -2.28 -1.21
CA LEU A 48 5.11 -0.90 -0.96
C LEU A 48 4.70 0.07 -2.06
N ASP A 49 4.65 -0.38 -3.32
CA ASP A 49 4.09 0.39 -4.44
C ASP A 49 2.62 0.74 -4.24
N ARG A 50 1.91 -0.04 -3.42
CA ARG A 50 0.47 0.14 -3.16
C ARG A 50 0.19 0.84 -1.85
N TRP A 51 0.98 0.63 -0.81
CA TRP A 51 0.79 1.28 0.50
C TRP A 51 1.09 2.78 0.51
N GLY A 52 1.80 3.29 -0.49
CA GLY A 52 1.99 4.74 -0.68
C GLY A 52 3.00 5.41 0.23
N TYR A 53 3.85 4.65 0.94
CA TYR A 53 4.97 5.23 1.69
C TYR A 53 6.01 5.91 0.78
N SER A 54 5.96 5.67 -0.54
CA SER A 54 6.82 6.33 -1.53
C SER A 54 8.33 6.18 -1.26
N LEU A 55 8.73 5.03 -0.71
CA LEU A 55 10.11 4.73 -0.34
C LEU A 55 10.92 4.14 -1.51
N HIS A 56 10.65 4.59 -2.74
CA HIS A 56 11.23 4.03 -3.98
C HIS A 56 12.75 4.26 -4.11
N HIS A 57 13.27 5.22 -3.34
CA HIS A 57 14.70 5.52 -3.23
C HIS A 57 15.46 4.54 -2.33
N LEU A 58 14.74 3.71 -1.56
CA LEU A 58 15.32 2.67 -0.71
C LEU A 58 15.27 1.32 -1.42
N GLU A 59 16.29 0.51 -1.20
CA GLU A 59 16.31 -0.88 -1.65
C GLU A 59 15.58 -1.76 -0.64
N HIS A 60 14.36 -2.19 -0.95
CA HIS A 60 13.60 -3.10 -0.09
C HIS A 60 13.93 -4.55 -0.38
N ARG A 61 14.08 -5.35 0.68
CA ARG A 61 14.36 -6.79 0.63
C ARG A 61 13.58 -7.52 1.72
N ALA A 62 13.01 -8.67 1.37
CA ALA A 62 12.48 -9.64 2.32
C ALA A 62 13.40 -10.86 2.35
N ALA A 63 13.75 -11.34 3.55
CA ALA A 63 14.67 -12.44 3.75
C ALA A 63 14.03 -13.51 4.64
N LEU A 64 14.06 -14.76 4.20
CA LEU A 64 13.63 -15.91 4.97
C LEU A 64 14.81 -16.42 5.82
N THR A 65 14.62 -16.53 7.12
CA THR A 65 15.62 -17.11 8.03
C THR A 65 15.52 -18.63 8.09
N ASP A 66 16.55 -19.29 8.61
CA ASP A 66 16.55 -20.74 8.86
C ASP A 66 15.43 -21.18 9.84
N THR A 67 14.91 -20.27 10.66
CA THR A 67 13.80 -20.52 11.58
C THR A 67 12.43 -20.34 10.93
N GLY A 68 12.38 -19.97 9.65
CA GLY A 68 11.15 -19.69 8.90
C GLY A 68 10.55 -18.30 9.15
N GLU A 69 11.31 -17.38 9.77
CA GLU A 69 10.91 -15.99 9.98
C GLU A 69 11.18 -15.17 8.72
N ILE A 70 10.24 -14.31 8.33
CA ILE A 70 10.45 -13.37 7.22
C ILE A 70 10.81 -12.00 7.81
N GLN A 71 12.03 -11.55 7.51
CA GLN A 71 12.60 -10.27 7.92
C GLN A 71 12.53 -9.25 6.78
N LEU A 72 12.13 -8.02 7.08
CA LEU A 72 11.92 -6.95 6.11
C LEU A 72 12.99 -5.87 6.28
N PHE A 73 13.68 -5.54 5.18
CA PHE A 73 14.78 -4.59 5.16
C PHE A 73 14.51 -3.43 4.21
N ALA A 74 15.02 -2.25 4.59
CA ALA A 74 15.18 -1.09 3.72
C ALA A 74 16.67 -0.70 3.72
N GLY A 75 17.36 -0.99 2.62
CA GLY A 75 18.82 -0.97 2.56
C GLY A 75 19.43 -1.95 3.57
N LYS A 76 20.26 -1.42 4.48
CA LYS A 76 20.89 -2.20 5.56
C LYS A 76 20.06 -2.24 6.85
N THR A 77 18.96 -1.50 6.91
CA THR A 77 18.14 -1.36 8.11
C THR A 77 17.08 -2.46 8.16
N LEU A 78 17.03 -3.20 9.26
CA LEU A 78 15.88 -4.07 9.57
C LEU A 78 14.70 -3.18 9.95
N VAL A 79 13.63 -3.23 9.14
CA VAL A 79 12.41 -2.45 9.36
C VAL A 79 11.47 -3.18 10.31
N GLY A 80 11.43 -4.50 10.22
CA GLY A 80 10.62 -5.33 11.09
C GLY A 80 10.53 -6.77 10.61
N ARG A 81 9.64 -7.53 11.23
CA ARG A 81 9.44 -8.96 10.99
C ARG A 81 7.96 -9.24 10.82
N THR A 82 7.63 -10.25 10.01
CA THR A 82 6.23 -10.56 9.68
C THR A 82 5.44 -11.20 10.82
N GLY A 83 6.12 -11.66 11.88
CA GLY A 83 5.50 -12.08 13.14
C GLY A 83 5.33 -10.96 14.18
N GLU A 84 5.80 -9.74 13.89
CA GLU A 84 5.59 -8.57 14.76
C GLU A 84 4.18 -7.99 14.57
N ASP A 85 3.78 -7.15 15.54
CA ASP A 85 2.54 -6.41 15.48
C ASP A 85 2.49 -5.44 14.29
N ALA A 86 1.35 -5.39 13.60
CA ALA A 86 1.21 -4.62 12.37
C ALA A 86 1.35 -3.10 12.60
N GLU A 87 0.94 -2.60 13.77
CA GLU A 87 1.13 -1.18 14.14
C GLU A 87 2.62 -0.86 14.25
N HIS A 88 3.41 -1.75 14.84
CA HIS A 88 4.86 -1.60 14.91
C HIS A 88 5.47 -1.50 13.52
N LEU A 89 5.14 -2.43 12.63
CA LEU A 89 5.68 -2.45 11.28
C LEU A 89 5.27 -1.20 10.47
N ALA A 90 4.02 -0.76 10.56
CA ALA A 90 3.54 0.44 9.89
C ALA A 90 4.27 1.70 10.39
N ARG A 91 4.51 1.82 11.71
CA ARG A 91 5.31 2.91 12.28
C ARG A 91 6.75 2.86 11.80
N SER A 92 7.36 1.69 11.71
CA SER A 92 8.73 1.54 11.19
C SER A 92 8.83 2.04 9.75
N TYR A 93 7.90 1.67 8.86
CA TYR A 93 7.87 2.22 7.50
C TYR A 93 7.56 3.72 7.46
N ALA A 94 6.61 4.21 8.28
CA ALA A 94 6.30 5.62 8.37
C ALA A 94 7.51 6.46 8.82
N SER A 95 8.36 5.93 9.70
CA SER A 95 9.58 6.59 10.18
C SER A 95 10.64 6.83 9.09
N LEU A 96 10.57 6.08 7.99
CA LEU A 96 11.43 6.25 6.81
C LEU A 96 10.85 7.27 5.81
N GLY A 97 9.60 7.67 6.00
CA GLY A 97 8.90 8.62 5.15
C GLY A 97 9.21 10.08 5.46
N ALA A 98 8.85 10.95 4.51
CA ALA A 98 8.85 12.40 4.68
C ALA A 98 7.60 12.96 3.99
N PRO A 99 6.41 12.85 4.61
CA PRO A 99 5.17 13.34 4.02
C PRO A 99 5.09 14.87 4.10
N ASN A 100 4.63 15.50 3.04
CA ASN A 100 4.32 16.92 2.97
C ASN A 100 2.90 17.22 3.49
N ALA A 101 2.45 18.47 3.34
CA ALA A 101 1.15 18.91 3.84
C ALA A 101 -0.05 18.16 3.22
N ASP A 102 0.10 17.65 2.00
CA ASP A 102 -0.91 16.86 1.29
C ASP A 102 -0.79 15.35 1.58
N GLY A 103 0.15 14.94 2.44
CA GLY A 103 0.44 13.54 2.74
C GLY A 103 1.25 12.81 1.65
N LEU A 104 1.74 13.52 0.65
CA LEU A 104 2.59 12.99 -0.41
C LEU A 104 4.06 13.00 0.03
N SER A 105 4.86 12.06 -0.43
CA SER A 105 6.27 12.04 -0.05
C SER A 105 7.07 13.14 -0.75
N ASP A 106 7.89 13.84 0.04
CA ASP A 106 8.89 14.79 -0.44
C ASP A 106 10.17 14.13 -0.93
N TRP A 107 10.39 12.85 -0.62
CA TRP A 107 11.53 12.10 -1.11
C TRP A 107 11.52 12.02 -2.63
N SER A 108 12.66 12.29 -3.25
CA SER A 108 12.89 11.96 -4.64
C SER A 108 13.13 10.46 -4.80
N VAL A 109 12.72 9.91 -5.93
CA VAL A 109 12.97 8.52 -6.28
C VAL A 109 14.41 8.32 -6.73
N LEU A 110 14.97 9.29 -7.47
CA LEU A 110 16.31 9.19 -8.05
C LEU A 110 17.44 9.70 -7.14
N GLY A 111 17.12 10.16 -5.92
CA GLY A 111 18.08 10.83 -5.03
C GLY A 111 18.13 12.34 -5.23
N GLU A 112 19.08 13.02 -4.59
CA GLU A 112 19.18 14.48 -4.66
C GLU A 112 19.39 14.96 -6.10
N GLY A 113 18.49 15.84 -6.57
CA GLY A 113 18.52 16.31 -7.95
C GLY A 113 17.30 17.17 -8.32
N TRP A 114 17.30 17.65 -9.55
CA TRP A 114 16.21 18.47 -10.08
C TRP A 114 14.99 17.60 -10.42
N ARG A 115 13.84 17.93 -9.83
CA ARG A 115 12.53 17.36 -10.18
C ARG A 115 11.74 18.35 -11.01
N THR A 116 11.19 17.88 -12.13
CA THR A 116 10.52 18.74 -13.09
C THR A 116 9.02 18.83 -12.83
N THR A 117 8.46 20.03 -12.73
CA THR A 117 7.00 20.22 -12.77
C THR A 117 6.48 19.98 -14.20
N ILE A 118 5.42 19.19 -14.34
CA ILE A 118 4.76 18.94 -15.63
C ILE A 118 3.95 20.19 -16.01
N LYS A 119 4.35 20.89 -17.09
CA LYS A 119 3.66 22.10 -17.58
C LYS A 119 2.81 21.83 -18.82
N SER A 120 3.18 20.84 -19.63
CA SER A 120 2.45 20.48 -20.85
C SER A 120 2.74 19.05 -21.31
N ALA A 121 1.86 18.50 -22.14
CA ALA A 121 2.07 17.20 -22.78
C ALA A 121 3.31 17.18 -23.69
N ALA A 122 3.61 18.30 -24.37
CA ALA A 122 4.80 18.41 -25.22
C ALA A 122 6.10 18.35 -24.41
N GLN A 123 6.15 19.01 -23.24
CA GLN A 123 7.29 18.89 -22.33
C GLN A 123 7.46 17.45 -21.85
N LEU A 124 6.37 16.80 -21.44
CA LEU A 124 6.40 15.43 -20.97
C LEU A 124 6.85 14.46 -22.07
N ARG A 125 6.42 14.69 -23.31
CA ARG A 125 6.85 13.91 -24.47
C ARG A 125 8.38 13.96 -24.65
N VAL A 126 8.98 15.14 -24.58
CA VAL A 126 10.45 15.30 -24.67
C VAL A 126 11.16 14.55 -23.53
N LEU A 127 10.64 14.62 -22.30
CA LEU A 127 11.21 13.86 -21.19
C LEU A 127 11.17 12.35 -21.45
N ILE A 128 10.06 11.85 -22.01
CA ILE A 128 9.89 10.42 -22.27
C ILE A 128 10.71 9.97 -23.48
N GLU A 129 10.62 10.64 -24.62
CA GLU A 129 11.26 10.16 -25.85
C GLU A 129 12.79 10.42 -25.81
N ASP A 130 13.22 11.59 -25.34
CA ASP A 130 14.59 12.08 -25.56
C ASP A 130 15.47 12.12 -24.31
N ALA A 131 14.90 12.26 -23.10
CA ALA A 131 15.71 12.36 -21.89
C ALA A 131 16.31 11.00 -21.47
N ARG A 132 17.35 11.06 -20.64
CA ARG A 132 17.86 9.90 -19.88
C ARG A 132 16.99 9.71 -18.63
N ASP A 133 17.60 9.63 -17.46
CA ASP A 133 16.90 9.61 -16.19
C ASP A 133 16.28 11.00 -15.92
N PHE A 134 15.03 10.99 -15.47
CA PHE A 134 14.30 12.19 -15.07
C PHE A 134 13.30 11.83 -13.98
N GLU A 135 12.88 12.82 -13.21
CA GLU A 135 11.80 12.67 -12.23
C GLU A 135 10.93 13.92 -12.26
N THR A 136 9.62 13.75 -12.14
CA THR A 136 8.68 14.85 -12.04
C THR A 136 8.26 15.10 -10.59
N MET A 137 7.92 16.36 -10.30
CA MET A 137 7.16 16.68 -9.08
C MET A 137 5.77 16.05 -9.14
N TRP A 138 5.14 15.86 -7.98
CA TRP A 138 3.72 15.52 -7.90
C TRP A 138 2.88 16.56 -8.61
N THR A 139 1.96 16.10 -9.46
CA THR A 139 1.07 16.94 -10.26
C THR A 139 -0.38 16.46 -10.07
N PRO A 140 -1.32 17.33 -9.66
CA PRO A 140 -2.72 16.93 -9.55
C PRO A 140 -3.32 16.55 -10.91
N GLU A 141 -3.92 15.36 -11.02
CA GLU A 141 -4.59 14.89 -12.23
C GLU A 141 -5.69 13.87 -11.86
N ARG A 142 -6.87 13.96 -12.49
CA ARG A 142 -7.99 12.99 -12.32
C ARG A 142 -8.49 12.80 -10.87
N GLY A 143 -8.30 13.80 -10.01
CA GLY A 143 -8.62 13.72 -8.58
C GLY A 143 -7.59 12.93 -7.76
N LEU A 144 -6.42 12.68 -8.34
CA LEU A 144 -5.27 11.98 -7.75
C LEU A 144 -4.01 12.86 -7.93
N PHE A 145 -2.86 12.38 -7.46
CA PHE A 145 -1.56 12.98 -7.72
C PHE A 145 -0.70 12.06 -8.57
N LEU A 146 -0.15 12.59 -9.66
CA LEU A 146 0.73 11.88 -10.59
C LEU A 146 2.19 12.27 -10.35
N ARG A 147 3.09 11.30 -10.39
CA ARG A 147 4.50 11.56 -10.74
C ARG A 147 5.04 10.47 -11.68
N ILE A 148 6.09 10.83 -12.42
CA ILE A 148 6.73 9.95 -13.40
C ILE A 148 8.24 10.04 -13.19
N TRP A 149 8.92 8.92 -13.28
CA TRP A 149 10.37 8.89 -13.30
C TRP A 149 10.89 7.86 -14.29
N ARG A 150 12.14 8.05 -14.72
CA ARG A 150 12.94 7.03 -15.41
C ARG A 150 14.23 6.79 -14.66
N ARG A 151 14.59 5.52 -14.50
CA ARG A 151 15.93 5.10 -14.07
C ARG A 151 16.39 3.86 -14.81
N THR A 152 17.69 3.65 -14.85
CA THR A 152 18.27 2.39 -15.35
C THR A 152 18.34 1.36 -14.21
N GLU A 153 17.65 0.23 -14.36
CA GLU A 153 17.68 -0.91 -13.45
C GLU A 153 18.20 -2.14 -14.18
N GLY A 154 19.22 -2.82 -13.65
CA GLY A 154 19.73 -4.06 -14.25
C GLY A 154 20.21 -3.91 -15.71
N GLY A 155 20.64 -2.70 -16.11
CA GLY A 155 21.05 -2.39 -17.47
C GLY A 155 19.89 -2.09 -18.44
N GLN A 156 18.65 -2.00 -17.94
CA GLN A 156 17.47 -1.65 -18.72
C GLN A 156 16.87 -0.34 -18.23
N GLU A 157 16.43 0.50 -19.17
CA GLU A 157 15.67 1.70 -18.82
C GLU A 157 14.26 1.33 -18.38
N VAL A 158 13.85 1.85 -17.24
CA VAL A 158 12.54 1.64 -16.65
C VAL A 158 11.87 3.00 -16.46
N THR A 159 10.75 3.22 -17.16
CA THR A 159 9.89 4.39 -16.93
C THR A 159 8.71 3.98 -16.07
N ALA A 160 8.60 4.60 -14.91
CA ALA A 160 7.55 4.35 -13.95
C ALA A 160 6.56 5.51 -13.91
N THR A 161 5.29 5.16 -13.82
CA THR A 161 4.19 6.08 -13.60
C THR A 161 3.54 5.72 -12.28
N GLU A 162 3.42 6.69 -11.39
CA GLU A 162 2.76 6.51 -10.10
C GLU A 162 1.59 7.47 -9.96
N TYR A 163 0.45 6.92 -9.57
CA TYR A 163 -0.63 7.70 -8.99
C TYR A 163 -0.71 7.45 -7.50
N ALA A 164 -0.97 8.52 -6.75
CA ALA A 164 -1.22 8.46 -5.32
C ALA A 164 -2.48 9.27 -4.97
N GLN A 165 -3.20 8.76 -3.98
CA GLN A 165 -4.20 9.50 -3.24
C GLN A 165 -3.98 9.13 -1.78
N PRO A 166 -3.25 9.97 -1.03
CA PRO A 166 -3.05 9.75 0.40
C PRO A 166 -4.41 9.59 1.08
N VAL A 167 -4.58 8.48 1.81
CA VAL A 167 -5.79 8.19 2.55
C VAL A 167 -5.45 8.20 4.03
N ASN A 168 -6.17 9.00 4.79
CA ASN A 168 -6.09 8.91 6.24
C ASN A 168 -6.79 7.61 6.68
N ALA A 169 -6.05 6.65 7.24
CA ALA A 169 -6.61 5.38 7.71
C ALA A 169 -7.79 5.57 8.70
N THR A 170 -7.73 6.60 9.56
CA THR A 170 -8.83 6.96 10.47
C THR A 170 -10.07 7.40 9.72
N GLN A 171 -9.90 8.14 8.62
CA GLN A 171 -11.01 8.56 7.77
C GLN A 171 -11.62 7.37 7.03
N LEU A 172 -10.78 6.47 6.48
CA LEU A 172 -11.23 5.23 5.84
C LEU A 172 -12.05 4.35 6.79
N LEU A 173 -11.58 4.19 8.04
CA LEU A 173 -12.32 3.47 9.08
C LEU A 173 -13.62 4.17 9.46
N GLY A 174 -13.64 5.50 9.50
CA GLY A 174 -14.84 6.30 9.72
C GLY A 174 -15.89 6.12 8.62
N ASP A 175 -15.47 6.19 7.36
CA ASP A 175 -16.32 6.00 6.18
C ASP A 175 -16.85 4.56 6.12
N ALA A 176 -16.00 3.57 6.38
CA ALA A 176 -16.42 2.17 6.46
C ALA A 176 -17.38 1.92 7.65
N ALA A 177 -17.17 2.56 8.80
CA ALA A 177 -18.09 2.48 9.93
C ALA A 177 -19.46 3.10 9.60
N TRP A 178 -19.49 4.23 8.88
CA TRP A 178 -20.72 4.83 8.39
C TRP A 178 -21.50 3.85 7.50
N ASP A 179 -20.86 3.27 6.49
CA ASP A 179 -21.48 2.32 5.57
C ASP A 179 -21.90 1.00 6.25
N ALA A 180 -21.14 0.57 7.25
CA ALA A 180 -21.50 -0.57 8.08
C ALA A 180 -22.80 -0.30 8.86
N ILE A 181 -22.93 0.87 9.49
CA ILE A 181 -24.14 1.26 10.25
C ILE A 181 -25.34 1.44 9.31
N GLN A 182 -25.15 2.07 8.14
CA GLN A 182 -26.23 2.25 7.17
C GLN A 182 -26.79 0.92 6.63
N GLY A 183 -25.98 -0.14 6.63
CA GLY A 183 -26.39 -1.49 6.25
C GLY A 183 -27.14 -2.30 7.31
N ILE A 184 -27.31 -1.78 8.54
CA ILE A 184 -28.01 -2.48 9.63
C ILE A 184 -29.52 -2.52 9.32
N LYS A 185 -30.10 -3.73 9.32
CA LYS A 185 -31.54 -3.93 9.06
C LYS A 185 -32.43 -3.43 10.20
N ASP A 186 -31.94 -3.50 11.44
CA ASP A 186 -32.66 -3.00 12.62
C ASP A 186 -32.58 -1.47 12.69
N ARG A 187 -33.71 -0.80 12.44
CA ARG A 187 -33.82 0.66 12.45
C ARG A 187 -33.69 1.28 13.84
N ALA A 188 -34.02 0.55 14.90
CA ALA A 188 -33.86 1.04 16.26
C ALA A 188 -32.38 1.08 16.63
N LEU A 189 -31.67 -0.02 16.40
CA LEU A 189 -30.22 -0.10 16.60
C LEU A 189 -29.48 0.90 15.72
N GLN A 190 -29.87 1.06 14.45
CA GLN A 190 -29.27 2.04 13.55
C GLN A 190 -29.37 3.47 14.09
N ARG A 191 -30.56 3.89 14.57
CA ARG A 191 -30.77 5.22 15.13
C ARG A 191 -29.98 5.43 16.42
N GLU A 192 -29.96 4.43 17.29
CA GLU A 192 -29.19 4.46 18.54
C GLU A 192 -27.69 4.66 18.28
N LEU A 193 -27.12 3.94 17.30
CA LEU A 193 -25.71 4.09 16.92
C LEU A 193 -25.42 5.47 16.31
N MET A 194 -26.33 6.00 15.50
CA MET A 194 -26.22 7.35 14.95
C MET A 194 -26.25 8.41 16.06
N GLU A 195 -27.13 8.29 17.05
CA GLU A 195 -27.19 9.20 18.19
C GLU A 195 -25.92 9.12 19.07
N ARG A 196 -25.38 7.91 19.27
CA ARG A 196 -24.11 7.72 19.99
C ARG A 196 -22.92 8.30 19.23
N SER A 197 -22.92 8.21 17.91
CA SER A 197 -21.84 8.74 17.07
C SER A 197 -21.66 10.26 17.22
N ALA A 198 -22.73 10.99 17.55
CA ALA A 198 -22.67 12.43 17.81
C ALA A 198 -21.87 12.80 19.07
N LYS A 199 -21.61 11.85 19.98
CA LYS A 199 -20.88 12.08 21.24
C LYS A 199 -19.46 11.52 21.26
N GLY A 200 -19.19 10.43 20.53
CA GLY A 200 -17.91 9.71 20.55
C GLY A 200 -17.32 9.38 19.18
N GLY A 201 -17.96 9.81 18.09
CA GLY A 201 -17.57 9.43 16.73
C GLY A 201 -18.15 8.08 16.28
N LEU A 202 -18.22 7.90 14.96
CA LEU A 202 -18.88 6.77 14.30
C LEU A 202 -18.23 5.41 14.63
N LEU A 203 -16.90 5.33 14.57
CA LEU A 203 -16.17 4.11 14.84
C LEU A 203 -16.34 3.66 16.30
N GLN A 204 -16.21 4.57 17.27
CA GLN A 204 -16.37 4.25 18.69
C GLN A 204 -17.81 3.79 19.00
N ALA A 205 -18.82 4.47 18.45
CA ALA A 205 -20.21 4.06 18.60
C ALA A 205 -20.44 2.65 18.06
N PHE A 206 -19.89 2.34 16.88
CA PHE A 206 -19.99 1.02 16.27
C PHE A 206 -19.30 -0.07 17.11
N LEU A 207 -18.05 0.14 17.52
CA LEU A 207 -17.28 -0.82 18.32
C LEU A 207 -17.89 -1.06 19.70
N SER A 208 -18.48 -0.03 20.33
CA SER A 208 -19.14 -0.14 21.64
C SER A 208 -20.36 -1.07 21.64
N ALA A 209 -20.99 -1.27 20.48
CA ALA A 209 -22.11 -2.19 20.32
C ALA A 209 -21.68 -3.62 19.98
N ARG A 210 -20.37 -3.89 19.90
CA ARG A 210 -19.79 -5.22 19.73
C ARG A 210 -19.37 -5.80 21.08
N HIS A 211 -18.46 -6.79 21.07
CA HIS A 211 -17.87 -7.34 22.29
C HIS A 211 -16.79 -6.40 22.85
N LYS A 212 -16.53 -6.51 24.16
CA LYS A 212 -15.59 -5.66 24.92
C LYS A 212 -14.15 -5.60 24.38
N ASP A 213 -13.76 -6.58 23.57
CA ASP A 213 -12.40 -6.71 23.01
C ASP A 213 -12.32 -6.28 21.54
N ALA A 214 -13.42 -5.82 20.92
CA ALA A 214 -13.49 -5.54 19.48
C ALA A 214 -12.52 -4.44 19.03
N GLU A 215 -12.35 -3.39 19.84
CA GLU A 215 -11.39 -2.32 19.58
C GLU A 215 -9.95 -2.82 19.61
N ARG A 216 -9.60 -3.64 20.62
CA ARG A 216 -8.27 -4.28 20.72
C ARG A 216 -8.02 -5.19 19.53
N ASN A 217 -9.00 -6.02 19.18
CA ASN A 217 -8.88 -6.95 18.06
C ASN A 217 -8.72 -6.20 16.73
N LEU A 218 -9.53 -5.16 16.47
CA LEU A 218 -9.39 -4.31 15.28
C LEU A 218 -8.00 -3.64 15.24
N GLY A 219 -7.51 -3.13 16.37
CA GLY A 219 -6.17 -2.53 16.46
C GLY A 219 -5.03 -3.49 16.12
N SER A 220 -5.22 -4.80 16.28
CA SER A 220 -4.20 -5.81 15.92
C SER A 220 -4.23 -6.23 14.43
N LEU A 221 -5.24 -5.79 13.68
CA LEU A 221 -5.39 -6.19 12.27
C LEU A 221 -4.51 -5.33 11.35
N PRO A 222 -3.79 -5.95 10.40
CA PRO A 222 -3.01 -5.22 9.40
C PRO A 222 -3.83 -4.18 8.62
N GLU A 223 -5.09 -4.47 8.34
CA GLU A 223 -6.02 -3.61 7.60
C GLU A 223 -6.27 -2.25 8.30
N THR A 224 -6.02 -2.17 9.60
CA THR A 224 -6.12 -0.91 10.38
C THR A 224 -4.91 0.01 10.15
N HIS A 225 -3.77 -0.55 9.76
CA HIS A 225 -2.49 0.15 9.67
C HIS A 225 -1.98 0.31 8.23
N PHE A 226 -2.40 -0.59 7.35
CA PHE A 226 -2.01 -0.64 5.95
C PHE A 226 -3.25 -0.60 5.05
N THR A 227 -3.21 0.28 4.04
CA THR A 227 -4.24 0.37 3.01
C THR A 227 -3.62 0.81 1.70
N VAL A 228 -4.35 0.64 0.59
CA VAL A 228 -3.89 1.06 -0.73
C VAL A 228 -4.03 2.58 -0.87
N GLN A 229 -2.90 3.25 -1.10
CA GLN A 229 -2.81 4.70 -1.29
C GLN A 229 -2.15 5.08 -2.62
N SER A 230 -1.46 4.16 -3.27
CA SER A 230 -0.79 4.40 -4.54
C SER A 230 -0.89 3.20 -5.49
N SER A 231 -0.54 3.43 -6.76
CA SER A 231 -0.30 2.39 -7.74
C SER A 231 0.85 2.82 -8.65
N VAL A 232 1.69 1.87 -9.04
CA VAL A 232 2.86 2.12 -9.89
C VAL A 232 2.86 1.14 -11.07
N THR A 233 2.89 1.67 -12.29
CA THR A 233 3.17 0.89 -13.50
C THR A 233 4.57 1.19 -13.98
N ARG A 234 5.33 0.14 -14.34
CA ARG A 234 6.69 0.24 -14.88
C ARG A 234 6.71 -0.29 -16.31
N LEU A 235 7.24 0.51 -17.23
CA LEU A 235 7.48 0.16 -18.63
C LEU A 235 8.98 -0.01 -18.84
N THR A 236 9.35 -0.97 -19.68
CA THR A 236 10.75 -1.32 -19.99
C THR A 236 10.95 -1.43 -21.50
N GLY A 237 12.19 -1.32 -21.98
CA GLY A 237 12.50 -1.47 -23.40
C GLY A 237 11.96 -0.29 -24.23
N GLU A 238 11.45 -0.56 -25.43
CA GLU A 238 10.93 0.49 -26.32
C GLU A 238 9.75 1.25 -25.69
N ASP A 239 8.87 0.54 -24.97
CA ASP A 239 7.72 1.14 -24.29
C ASP A 239 8.12 2.14 -23.21
N ALA A 240 9.32 2.00 -22.62
CA ALA A 240 9.80 2.96 -21.64
C ALA A 240 9.94 4.36 -22.27
N ARG A 241 10.30 4.44 -23.56
CA ARG A 241 10.49 5.69 -24.33
C ARG A 241 9.30 6.06 -25.22
N ASP A 242 8.26 5.25 -25.29
CA ASP A 242 7.06 5.57 -26.07
C ASP A 242 6.09 6.44 -25.25
N PHE A 243 5.88 7.68 -25.72
CA PHE A 243 4.92 8.60 -25.12
C PHE A 243 3.49 8.04 -25.09
N ALA A 244 3.06 7.31 -26.13
CA ALA A 244 1.73 6.72 -26.18
C ALA A 244 1.59 5.60 -25.15
N ALA A 245 2.58 4.71 -25.03
CA ALA A 245 2.63 3.67 -24.01
C ALA A 245 2.59 4.26 -22.59
N VAL A 246 3.39 5.30 -22.32
CA VAL A 246 3.38 5.98 -21.00
C VAL A 246 2.02 6.63 -20.71
N ARG A 247 1.35 7.25 -21.70
CA ARG A 247 -0.01 7.80 -21.50
C ARG A 247 -1.06 6.71 -21.28
N ALA A 248 -0.92 5.55 -21.91
CA ALA A 248 -1.77 4.40 -21.64
C ALA A 248 -1.54 3.83 -20.23
N ALA A 249 -0.28 3.75 -19.80
CA ALA A 249 0.10 3.36 -18.44
C ALA A 249 -0.48 4.33 -17.39
N GLN A 250 -0.46 5.65 -17.65
CA GLN A 250 -1.09 6.64 -16.76
C GLN A 250 -2.58 6.36 -16.54
N LYS A 251 -3.32 6.15 -17.63
CA LYS A 251 -4.75 5.85 -17.52
C LYS A 251 -4.97 4.57 -16.72
N THR A 252 -4.26 3.50 -17.07
CA THR A 252 -4.40 2.19 -16.43
C THR A 252 -4.06 2.26 -14.94
N THR A 253 -2.94 2.90 -14.58
CA THR A 253 -2.49 3.07 -13.19
C THR A 253 -3.50 3.84 -12.35
N ALA A 254 -4.06 4.92 -12.90
CA ALA A 254 -5.08 5.74 -12.22
C ALA A 254 -6.39 4.95 -12.00
N ASP A 255 -6.85 4.24 -13.02
CA ASP A 255 -8.08 3.43 -12.96
C ASP A 255 -7.91 2.25 -11.97
N GLU A 256 -6.73 1.63 -11.95
CA GLU A 256 -6.37 0.57 -11.00
C GLU A 256 -6.34 1.06 -9.55
N LEU A 257 -5.75 2.23 -9.29
CA LEU A 257 -5.72 2.80 -7.93
C LEU A 257 -7.14 3.02 -7.40
N LYS A 258 -8.01 3.63 -8.20
CA LYS A 258 -9.41 3.87 -7.81
C LYS A 258 -10.14 2.56 -7.53
N ALA A 259 -9.99 1.58 -8.42
CA ALA A 259 -10.60 0.26 -8.23
C ALA A 259 -10.06 -0.47 -6.99
N MET A 260 -8.76 -0.35 -6.70
CA MET A 260 -8.18 -0.89 -5.46
C MET A 260 -8.76 -0.19 -4.23
N GLN A 261 -8.83 1.13 -4.21
CA GLN A 261 -9.38 1.87 -3.06
C GLN A 261 -10.86 1.55 -2.81
N GLU A 262 -11.67 1.44 -3.86
CA GLU A 262 -13.06 1.00 -3.72
C GLU A 262 -13.18 -0.41 -3.12
N ARG A 263 -12.30 -1.35 -3.51
CA ARG A 263 -12.25 -2.69 -2.91
C ARG A 263 -11.77 -2.65 -1.46
N ALA A 264 -10.81 -1.79 -1.12
CA ALA A 264 -10.33 -1.64 0.25
C ALA A 264 -11.43 -1.13 1.18
N VAL A 265 -12.23 -0.14 0.76
CA VAL A 265 -13.40 0.34 1.50
C VAL A 265 -14.41 -0.79 1.72
N LYS A 266 -14.78 -1.53 0.66
CA LYS A 266 -15.73 -2.64 0.77
C LYS A 266 -15.24 -3.74 1.70
N GLY A 267 -13.97 -4.12 1.59
CA GLY A 267 -13.34 -5.11 2.48
C GLY A 267 -13.35 -4.66 3.94
N MET A 268 -13.10 -3.37 4.21
CA MET A 268 -13.17 -2.82 5.55
C MET A 268 -14.61 -2.83 6.12
N VAL A 269 -15.62 -2.51 5.30
CA VAL A 269 -17.03 -2.61 5.69
C VAL A 269 -17.41 -4.06 6.05
N GLU A 270 -16.97 -5.04 5.25
CA GLU A 270 -17.20 -6.46 5.51
C GLU A 270 -16.49 -6.92 6.80
N LEU A 271 -15.25 -6.49 7.01
CA LEU A 271 -14.48 -6.77 8.21
C LEU A 271 -15.20 -6.21 9.46
N LEU A 272 -15.65 -4.96 9.42
CA LEU A 272 -16.41 -4.35 10.51
C LEU A 272 -17.75 -5.06 10.76
N ARG A 273 -18.38 -5.61 9.73
CA ARG A 273 -19.62 -6.40 9.86
C ARG A 273 -19.38 -7.79 10.45
N SER A 274 -18.17 -8.34 10.29
CA SER A 274 -17.77 -9.62 10.86
C SER A 274 -17.76 -9.61 12.40
N ASP A 275 -17.51 -10.77 12.99
CA ASP A 275 -17.48 -10.94 14.44
C ASP A 275 -16.25 -10.30 15.11
N LEU A 276 -15.26 -9.79 14.34
CA LEU A 276 -14.00 -9.19 14.83
C LEU A 276 -13.30 -10.04 15.92
N ARG A 277 -13.42 -11.36 15.84
CA ARG A 277 -12.87 -12.33 16.80
C ARG A 277 -11.41 -12.68 16.52
#